data_AF-A0A9D5QD72-F1
#
_entry.id   AF-A0A9D5QD72-F1
#
_cell.length_a   1.000
_cell.length_b   1.000
_cell.length_c   1.000
_cell.angle_alpha   90.00
_cell.angle_beta   90.00
_cell.angle_gamma   90.00
#
_symmetry.space_group_name_H-M   'P 1'
#
loop_
_entity.id
_entity.type
_entity.pdbx_description
1 polymer ?
#
loop_
_entity_poly.entity_id
_entity_poly.type
_entity_poly.pdbx_seq_one_letter_code
_entity_poly.pdbx_strand_id
1 'polypeptide(L)'
;MAGLALCFSVCQKPEPVPAPNPVSPVDTLALEDEQTEIEFVWNSVEAALCYAIEIADNEDFNGALVFGNDELYDTTCKVSTDLFNLDSAYYWQVSAKGEDSWSAWSETIDFTPIEQDPTLGLDTTYFPLSVGYEWKFRRHEWAHDEINFEYDYDQTYSFTVKVIDQF
;
A
#
# COMPACT_ATOMS: atom_id res chain seq x y z
N MET A 1 -57.03 -6.16 -37.80
CA MET A 1 -55.66 -6.33 -38.32
C MET A 1 -54.72 -6.08 -37.15
N ALA A 2 -54.11 -7.13 -36.61
CA ALA A 2 -53.15 -7.01 -35.52
C ALA A 2 -51.79 -6.60 -36.12
N GLY A 3 -51.29 -5.44 -35.72
CA GLY A 3 -49.96 -4.98 -36.09
C GLY A 3 -48.92 -5.70 -35.25
N LEU A 4 -48.07 -6.49 -35.89
CA LEU A 4 -46.84 -7.02 -35.30
C LEU A 4 -45.91 -5.85 -34.96
N ALA A 5 -45.73 -5.57 -33.68
CA ALA A 5 -44.65 -4.72 -33.21
C ALA A 5 -43.36 -5.56 -33.25
N LEU A 6 -42.51 -5.29 -34.25
CA LEU A 6 -41.15 -5.79 -34.27
C LEU A 6 -40.36 -5.04 -33.19
N CYS A 7 -40.07 -5.70 -32.07
CA CYS A 7 -39.08 -5.22 -31.12
C CYS A 7 -37.71 -5.26 -31.80
N PHE A 8 -37.18 -4.08 -32.15
CA PHE A 8 -35.77 -3.95 -32.47
C PHE A 8 -34.99 -4.10 -31.17
N SER A 9 -34.50 -5.30 -30.89
CA SER A 9 -33.42 -5.46 -29.90
C SER A 9 -32.21 -4.76 -30.49
N VAL A 10 -31.92 -3.56 -29.98
CA VAL A 10 -30.67 -2.86 -30.26
C VAL A 10 -29.56 -3.79 -29.81
N CYS A 11 -28.70 -4.25 -30.73
CA CYS A 11 -27.40 -4.79 -30.36
C CYS A 11 -26.56 -3.62 -29.83
N GLN A 12 -26.81 -3.18 -28.59
CA GLN A 12 -25.90 -2.28 -27.90
C GLN A 12 -24.63 -3.08 -27.64
N LYS A 13 -23.52 -2.65 -28.25
CA LYS A 13 -22.18 -3.14 -27.90
C LYS A 13 -22.04 -2.95 -26.38
N PRO A 14 -21.71 -3.99 -25.60
CA PRO A 14 -21.50 -3.82 -24.17
C PRO A 14 -20.45 -2.73 -23.95
N GLU A 15 -20.74 -1.80 -23.04
CA GLU A 15 -19.77 -0.76 -22.69
C GLU A 15 -18.55 -1.42 -22.05
N PRO A 16 -17.33 -1.02 -22.43
CA PRO A 16 -16.13 -1.58 -21.84
C PRO A 16 -16.12 -1.26 -20.35
N VAL A 17 -15.72 -2.25 -19.54
CA VAL A 17 -15.59 -2.08 -18.08
C VAL A 17 -14.57 -0.97 -17.80
N PRO A 18 -14.91 0.04 -16.96
CA PRO A 18 -13.97 1.09 -16.62
C PRO A 18 -12.83 0.54 -15.74
N ALA A 19 -11.66 1.19 -15.82
CA ALA A 19 -10.54 0.86 -14.94
C ALA A 19 -10.91 1.18 -13.48
N PRO A 20 -10.50 0.34 -12.51
CA PRO A 20 -10.70 0.64 -11.10
C PRO A 20 -9.86 1.86 -10.66
N ASN A 21 -10.29 2.50 -9.58
CA ASN A 21 -9.53 3.59 -8.96
C ASN A 21 -8.75 3.06 -7.75
N PRO A 22 -7.41 2.98 -7.79
CA PRO A 22 -6.58 2.62 -6.64
C PRO A 22 -6.72 3.66 -5.51
N VAL A 23 -6.75 3.20 -4.26
CA VAL A 23 -7.02 4.03 -3.08
C VAL A 23 -5.88 4.00 -2.06
N SER A 24 -5.29 2.83 -1.82
CA SER A 24 -4.21 2.66 -0.82
C SER A 24 -3.37 1.44 -1.17
N PRO A 25 -2.06 1.42 -0.88
CA PRO A 25 -1.25 2.54 -0.34
C PRO A 25 -0.96 3.62 -1.39
N VAL A 26 -0.65 4.84 -0.93
CA VAL A 26 -0.26 6.01 -1.74
C VAL A 26 0.90 6.73 -1.08
N ASP A 27 1.76 7.39 -1.85
CA ASP A 27 2.87 8.24 -1.39
C ASP A 27 3.79 7.54 -0.37
N THR A 28 3.54 7.75 0.92
CA THR A 28 4.33 7.17 2.03
C THR A 28 3.44 6.28 2.87
N LEU A 29 3.88 5.04 3.09
CA LEU A 29 3.21 4.06 3.93
C LEU A 29 4.06 3.81 5.18
N ALA A 30 3.62 4.30 6.33
CA ALA A 30 4.26 3.95 7.60
C ALA A 30 3.78 2.57 8.06
N LEU A 31 4.72 1.63 8.21
CA LEU A 31 4.44 0.29 8.72
C LEU A 31 4.55 0.28 10.25
N GLU A 32 3.50 -0.20 10.91
CA GLU A 32 3.48 -0.38 12.37
C GLU A 32 4.48 -1.47 12.80
N ASP A 33 4.95 -1.39 14.05
CA ASP A 33 5.74 -2.46 14.66
C ASP A 33 4.97 -3.79 14.56
N GLU A 34 5.66 -4.84 14.08
CA GLU A 34 5.10 -6.18 13.85
C GLU A 34 4.08 -6.29 12.69
N GLN A 35 3.91 -5.26 11.86
CA GLN A 35 3.09 -5.36 10.65
C GLN A 35 3.76 -6.27 9.61
N THR A 36 3.09 -7.36 9.24
CA THR A 36 3.61 -8.37 8.29
C THR A 36 2.94 -8.34 6.92
N GLU A 37 1.89 -7.53 6.74
CA GLU A 37 1.12 -7.43 5.51
C GLU A 37 0.79 -5.96 5.19
N ILE A 38 0.86 -5.61 3.91
CA ILE A 38 0.36 -4.36 3.34
C ILE A 38 -0.97 -4.66 2.67
N GLU A 39 -2.00 -3.87 3.00
CA GLU A 39 -3.31 -3.97 2.38
C GLU A 39 -3.45 -2.97 1.24
N PHE A 40 -3.60 -3.50 0.04
CA PHE A 40 -3.91 -2.78 -1.19
C PHE A 40 -5.43 -2.69 -1.34
N VAL A 41 -5.95 -1.50 -1.64
CA VAL A 41 -7.39 -1.20 -1.70
C VAL A 41 -7.70 -0.38 -2.94
N TRP A 42 -8.74 -0.76 -3.67
CA TRP A 42 -9.25 -0.01 -4.82
C TRP A 42 -10.79 0.08 -4.80
N ASN A 43 -11.36 0.99 -5.57
CA ASN A 43 -12.81 1.12 -5.67
C ASN A 43 -13.43 -0.02 -6.50
N SER A 44 -14.60 -0.50 -6.08
CA SER A 44 -15.36 -1.51 -6.83
C SER A 44 -15.84 -0.96 -8.17
N VAL A 45 -15.91 -1.85 -9.15
CA VAL A 45 -16.46 -1.58 -10.47
C VAL A 45 -17.71 -2.44 -10.66
N GLU A 46 -18.86 -1.82 -10.95
CA GLU A 46 -20.19 -2.47 -10.96
C GLU A 46 -20.27 -3.69 -11.89
N ALA A 47 -19.55 -3.68 -13.01
CA ALA A 47 -19.52 -4.75 -14.01
C ALA A 47 -18.31 -5.69 -13.88
N ALA A 48 -17.52 -5.58 -12.81
CA ALA A 48 -16.35 -6.43 -12.60
C ALA A 48 -16.73 -7.77 -11.97
N LEU A 49 -16.23 -8.85 -12.55
CA LEU A 49 -16.31 -10.22 -12.03
C LEU A 49 -15.16 -10.52 -11.07
N CYS A 50 -13.98 -9.99 -11.36
CA CYS A 50 -12.77 -10.06 -10.53
C CYS A 50 -11.79 -8.94 -10.93
N TYR A 51 -10.65 -8.89 -10.27
CA TYR A 51 -9.60 -7.90 -10.48
C TYR A 51 -8.24 -8.56 -10.65
N ALA A 52 -7.34 -7.83 -11.29
CA ALA A 52 -5.92 -8.10 -11.34
C ALA A 52 -5.14 -6.94 -10.71
N ILE A 53 -4.09 -7.26 -9.97
CA ILE A 53 -3.15 -6.30 -9.39
C ILE A 53 -1.74 -6.65 -9.84
N GLU A 54 -0.95 -5.64 -10.17
CA GLU A 54 0.49 -5.75 -10.39
C GLU A 54 1.22 -4.75 -9.50
N ILE A 55 2.34 -5.20 -8.93
CA ILE A 55 3.24 -4.38 -8.11
C ILE A 55 4.66 -4.56 -8.63
N ALA A 56 5.34 -3.45 -8.91
CA ALA A 56 6.67 -3.42 -9.48
C ALA A 56 7.59 -2.43 -8.74
N ASP A 57 8.89 -2.60 -8.91
CA ASP A 57 9.94 -1.68 -8.45
C ASP A 57 10.24 -0.56 -9.48
N ASN A 58 9.45 -0.48 -10.55
CA ASN A 58 9.59 0.50 -11.62
C ASN A 58 8.22 0.91 -12.19
N GLU A 59 8.10 2.17 -12.58
CA GLU A 59 6.83 2.79 -13.03
C GLU A 59 6.28 2.19 -14.34
N ASP A 60 7.18 1.71 -15.21
CA ASP A 60 6.81 1.18 -16.53
C ASP A 60 6.39 -0.30 -16.52
N PHE A 61 6.47 -0.98 -15.37
CA PHE A 61 6.25 -2.43 -15.22
C PHE A 61 7.10 -3.27 -16.21
N ASN A 62 8.27 -2.75 -16.60
CA ASN A 62 9.18 -3.36 -17.56
C ASN A 62 10.19 -4.26 -16.84
N GLY A 63 9.87 -5.54 -16.67
CA GLY A 63 10.81 -6.51 -16.08
C GLY A 63 10.13 -7.51 -15.16
N ALA A 64 10.75 -7.77 -14.01
CA ALA A 64 10.18 -8.67 -13.00
C ALA A 64 9.18 -7.89 -12.13
N LEU A 65 8.00 -8.46 -11.93
CA LEU A 65 7.05 -7.98 -10.94
C LEU A 65 7.52 -8.39 -9.54
N VAL A 66 7.31 -7.51 -8.57
CA VAL A 66 7.47 -7.81 -7.14
C VAL A 66 6.33 -8.72 -6.70
N PHE A 67 5.12 -8.44 -7.17
CA PHE A 67 3.92 -9.23 -6.92
C PHE A 67 2.91 -9.07 -8.06
N GLY A 68 2.12 -10.11 -8.32
CA GLY A 68 1.01 -10.06 -9.27
C GLY A 68 -0.03 -11.13 -8.97
N ASN A 69 -1.31 -10.78 -9.13
CA ASN A 69 -2.44 -11.69 -8.99
C ASN A 69 -3.59 -11.22 -9.89
N ASP A 70 -4.18 -12.12 -10.67
CA ASP A 70 -5.23 -11.83 -11.65
C ASP A 70 -6.60 -12.46 -11.32
N GLU A 71 -6.75 -13.04 -10.13
CA GLU A 71 -7.99 -13.69 -9.66
C GLU A 71 -8.41 -13.17 -8.28
N LEU A 72 -8.59 -11.85 -8.16
CA LEU A 72 -9.06 -11.20 -6.94
C LEU A 72 -10.57 -10.91 -7.01
N TYR A 73 -11.35 -11.48 -6.09
CA TYR A 73 -12.81 -11.31 -6.08
C TYR A 73 -13.31 -10.24 -5.10
N ASP A 74 -12.41 -9.71 -4.28
CA ASP A 74 -12.66 -8.56 -3.41
C ASP A 74 -11.98 -7.30 -3.99
N THR A 75 -12.18 -6.18 -3.33
CA THR A 75 -11.58 -4.88 -3.61
C THR A 75 -10.31 -4.62 -2.80
N THR A 76 -9.82 -5.65 -2.10
CA THR A 76 -8.59 -5.60 -1.33
C THR A 76 -7.67 -6.77 -1.63
N CYS A 77 -6.37 -6.56 -1.47
CA CYS A 77 -5.35 -7.60 -1.55
C CYS A 77 -4.31 -7.38 -0.46
N LYS A 78 -3.99 -8.42 0.32
CA LYS A 78 -2.93 -8.37 1.33
C LYS A 78 -1.67 -9.02 0.79
N VAL A 79 -0.56 -8.30 0.88
CA VAL A 79 0.74 -8.73 0.39
C VAL A 79 1.75 -8.65 1.52
N SER A 80 2.59 -9.68 1.67
CA SER A 80 3.59 -9.71 2.74
C SER A 80 4.58 -8.54 2.63
N THR A 81 4.88 -7.90 3.76
CA THR A 81 5.89 -6.83 3.85
C THR A 81 7.28 -7.30 3.46
N ASP A 82 7.58 -8.60 3.55
CA ASP A 82 8.90 -9.20 3.23
C ASP A 82 9.29 -9.07 1.76
N LEU A 83 8.33 -8.73 0.88
CA LEU A 83 8.60 -8.46 -0.54
C LEU A 83 9.11 -7.04 -0.80
N PHE A 84 9.10 -6.16 0.21
CA PHE A 84 9.37 -4.75 0.07
C PHE A 84 10.56 -4.32 0.94
N ASN A 85 11.48 -3.56 0.34
CA ASN A 85 12.54 -2.88 1.07
C ASN A 85 12.02 -1.53 1.57
N LEU A 86 12.34 -1.19 2.81
CA LEU A 86 12.04 0.12 3.37
C LEU A 86 12.75 1.23 2.57
N ASP A 87 12.16 2.42 2.58
CA ASP A 87 12.64 3.64 1.90
C ASP A 87 12.84 3.50 0.37
N SER A 88 12.29 2.45 -0.23
CA SER A 88 12.31 2.19 -1.67
C SER A 88 10.95 2.44 -2.29
N ALA A 89 10.90 3.12 -3.45
CA ALA A 89 9.65 3.38 -4.15
C ALA A 89 9.15 2.15 -4.90
N TYR A 90 7.87 1.87 -4.76
CA TYR A 90 7.15 0.81 -5.47
C TYR A 90 5.94 1.38 -6.19
N TYR A 91 5.56 0.73 -7.28
CA TYR A 91 4.48 1.16 -8.16
C TYR A 91 3.46 0.05 -8.27
N TRP A 92 2.19 0.40 -8.24
CA TRP A 92 1.13 -0.58 -8.37
C TRP A 92 -0.04 -0.05 -9.21
N GLN A 93 -0.71 -0.99 -9.85
CA GLN A 93 -1.89 -0.74 -10.67
C GLN A 93 -2.86 -1.91 -10.59
N VAL A 94 -4.12 -1.62 -10.91
CA VAL A 94 -5.22 -2.59 -10.85
C VAL A 94 -6.06 -2.55 -12.13
N SER A 95 -6.55 -3.70 -12.56
CA SER A 95 -7.47 -3.85 -13.69
C SER A 95 -8.70 -4.68 -13.28
N ALA A 96 -9.85 -4.39 -13.89
CA ALA A 96 -11.10 -5.13 -13.66
C ALA A 96 -11.37 -6.09 -14.83
N LYS A 97 -11.84 -7.29 -14.50
CA LYS A 97 -12.31 -8.26 -15.48
C LYS A 97 -13.83 -8.15 -15.64
N GLY A 98 -14.29 -7.75 -16.82
CA GLY A 98 -15.69 -7.88 -17.22
C GLY A 98 -16.03 -9.26 -17.76
N GLU A 99 -17.24 -9.41 -18.27
CA GLU A 99 -17.71 -10.66 -18.89
C GLU A 99 -16.90 -11.04 -20.15
N ASP A 100 -16.62 -10.06 -21.01
CA ASP A 100 -15.98 -10.29 -22.31
C ASP A 100 -14.50 -9.87 -22.37
N SER A 101 -14.07 -8.97 -21.48
CA SER A 101 -12.75 -8.36 -21.56
C SER A 101 -12.27 -7.76 -20.23
N TRP A 102 -10.96 -7.62 -20.11
CA TRP A 102 -10.32 -6.79 -19.11
C TRP A 102 -10.48 -5.29 -19.43
N SER A 103 -10.55 -4.47 -18.39
CA SER A 103 -10.42 -3.02 -18.50
C SER A 103 -8.97 -2.65 -18.86
N ALA A 104 -8.75 -1.38 -19.19
CA ALA A 104 -7.41 -0.82 -19.07
C ALA A 104 -6.93 -0.94 -17.61
N TRP A 105 -5.61 -0.94 -17.42
CA TRP A 105 -5.01 -0.73 -16.11
C TRP A 105 -5.39 0.65 -15.57
N SER A 106 -5.48 0.77 -14.25
CA SER A 106 -5.66 2.04 -13.57
C SER A 106 -4.50 3.00 -13.84
N GLU A 107 -4.64 4.24 -13.37
CA GLU A 107 -3.46 5.07 -13.15
C GLU A 107 -2.49 4.32 -12.22
N THR A 108 -1.20 4.41 -12.52
CA THR A 108 -0.14 3.87 -11.67
C THR A 108 0.00 4.75 -10.46
N ILE A 109 -0.07 4.14 -9.28
CA ILE A 109 0.18 4.81 -8.01
C ILE A 109 1.49 4.33 -7.44
N ASP A 110 2.28 5.25 -6.89
CA ASP A 110 3.48 4.92 -6.13
C ASP A 110 3.22 4.91 -4.62
N PHE A 111 4.02 4.11 -3.92
CA PHE A 111 4.13 4.17 -2.47
C PHE A 111 5.55 3.81 -2.04
N THR A 112 5.95 4.35 -0.89
CA THR A 112 7.24 4.06 -0.25
C THR A 112 6.96 3.56 1.18
N PRO A 113 7.24 2.29 1.50
CA PRO A 113 7.12 1.78 2.85
C PRO A 113 8.26 2.34 3.71
N ILE A 114 7.92 2.87 4.88
CA ILE A 114 8.87 3.38 5.87
C ILE A 114 8.61 2.70 7.22
N GLU A 115 9.66 2.60 8.04
CA GLU A 115 9.51 2.24 9.45
C GLU A 115 8.74 3.37 10.14
N GLN A 116 7.62 3.06 10.80
CA GLN A 116 6.93 4.07 11.59
C GLN A 116 7.79 4.43 12.80
N ASP A 117 8.05 5.73 12.99
CA ASP A 117 8.70 6.19 14.22
C ASP A 117 7.88 5.73 15.43
N PRO A 118 8.51 5.14 16.48
CA PRO A 118 7.80 4.67 17.64
C PRO A 118 7.04 5.84 18.29
N THR A 119 5.72 5.82 18.21
CA THR A 119 4.90 6.82 18.90
C THR A 119 4.98 6.54 20.39
N LEU A 120 5.83 7.29 21.08
CA LEU A 120 5.87 7.20 22.54
C LEU A 120 4.52 7.65 23.09
N GLY A 121 3.78 6.71 23.67
CA GLY A 121 2.67 6.98 24.58
C GLY A 121 3.22 7.60 25.87
N LEU A 122 3.73 8.83 25.79
CA LEU A 122 4.16 9.56 26.97
C LEU A 122 2.91 9.91 27.78
N ASP A 123 2.73 9.24 28.93
CA ASP A 123 1.82 9.71 29.96
C ASP A 123 2.36 11.05 30.50
N THR A 124 1.89 12.14 29.89
CA THR A 124 2.30 13.51 30.24
C THR A 124 1.94 13.90 31.68
N THR A 125 1.12 13.10 32.36
CA THR A 125 0.66 13.34 33.75
C THR A 125 1.81 13.37 34.76
N TYR A 126 2.95 12.75 34.44
CA TYR A 126 4.11 12.66 35.34
C TYR A 126 5.33 13.49 34.93
N PHE A 127 5.26 14.30 33.86
CA PHE A 127 6.38 15.16 33.45
C PHE A 127 6.24 16.56 34.06
N PRO A 128 6.98 16.90 35.12
CA PRO A 128 7.02 18.28 35.60
C PRO A 128 7.60 19.18 34.48
N LEU A 129 6.85 20.23 34.14
CA LEU A 129 7.04 21.21 33.06
C LEU A 129 8.36 22.04 33.09
N SER A 130 9.46 21.54 33.64
CA SER A 130 10.67 22.36 33.86
C SER A 130 12.00 21.68 33.62
N VAL A 131 12.04 20.42 33.18
CA VAL A 131 13.30 19.73 32.88
C VAL A 131 13.29 19.28 31.42
N GLY A 132 14.31 19.69 30.65
CA GLY A 132 14.53 19.17 29.31
C GLY A 132 14.89 17.68 29.41
N TYR A 133 13.91 16.82 29.15
CA TYR A 133 14.13 15.38 29.14
C TYR A 133 14.75 14.99 27.80
N GLU A 134 15.95 14.41 27.85
CA GLU A 134 16.56 13.74 26.70
C GLU A 134 16.15 12.27 26.75
N TRP A 135 15.36 11.83 25.78
CA TRP A 135 15.01 10.42 25.65
C TRP A 135 16.07 9.72 24.82
N LYS A 136 16.53 8.58 25.34
CA LYS A 136 17.43 7.68 24.65
C LYS A 136 16.73 6.35 24.55
N PHE A 137 16.50 5.87 23.35
CA PHE A 137 16.09 4.51 23.13
C PHE A 137 17.22 3.75 22.43
N ARG A 138 17.27 2.44 22.68
CA ARG A 138 18.19 1.54 22.01
C ARG A 138 17.36 0.68 21.07
N ARG A 139 17.72 0.69 19.79
CA ARG A 139 17.23 -0.28 18.82
C ARG A 139 18.29 -1.36 18.67
N HIS A 140 17.88 -2.61 18.80
CA HIS A 140 18.72 -3.75 18.52
C HIS A 140 18.67 -4.00 17.01
N GLU A 141 19.78 -3.79 16.32
CA GLU A 141 19.88 -4.04 14.88
C GLU A 141 20.75 -5.26 14.63
N TRP A 142 20.27 -6.10 13.73
CA TRP A 142 21.01 -7.24 13.20
C TRP A 142 21.30 -6.98 11.72
N ALA A 143 22.58 -6.86 11.36
CA ALA A 143 23.02 -6.69 9.97
C ALA A 143 23.90 -7.87 9.51
N HIS A 144 23.80 -8.22 8.23
CA HIS A 144 24.66 -9.19 7.55
C HIS A 144 25.49 -8.49 6.46
N ASP A 145 26.77 -8.85 6.35
CA ASP A 145 27.62 -8.39 5.23
C ASP A 145 27.60 -9.36 4.03
N GLU A 146 28.28 -8.99 2.95
CA GLU A 146 28.41 -9.79 1.71
C GLU A 146 29.08 -11.16 1.91
N ILE A 147 29.67 -11.42 3.08
CA ILE A 147 30.36 -12.66 3.46
C ILE A 147 29.56 -13.42 4.55
N ASN A 148 28.32 -13.04 4.83
CA ASN A 148 27.45 -13.58 5.90
C ASN A 148 28.05 -13.44 7.31
N PHE A 149 28.83 -12.39 7.57
CA PHE A 149 29.22 -12.05 8.93
C PHE A 149 28.07 -11.33 9.63
N GLU A 150 27.67 -11.87 10.78
CA GLU A 150 26.57 -11.38 11.59
C GLU A 150 27.05 -10.29 12.56
N TYR A 151 26.48 -9.11 12.42
CA TYR A 151 26.72 -7.97 13.29
C TYR A 151 25.47 -7.72 14.13
N ASP A 152 25.62 -7.96 15.42
CA ASP A 152 24.68 -7.57 16.47
C ASP A 152 25.20 -6.27 17.09
N TYR A 153 24.47 -5.16 16.88
CA TYR A 153 24.79 -3.91 17.54
C TYR A 153 23.53 -3.14 17.97
N ASP A 154 23.63 -2.53 19.15
CA ASP A 154 22.61 -1.59 19.63
C ASP A 154 22.87 -0.19 19.05
N GLN A 155 22.01 0.31 18.16
CA GLN A 155 22.01 1.73 17.82
C GLN A 155 21.29 2.52 18.91
N THR A 156 21.92 3.60 19.38
CA THR A 156 21.29 4.53 20.31
C THR A 156 20.85 5.77 19.57
N TYR A 157 19.54 5.96 19.49
CA TYR A 157 18.94 7.17 18.95
C TYR A 157 18.53 8.08 20.12
N SER A 158 18.75 9.38 19.97
CA SER A 158 18.25 10.37 20.90
C SER A 158 17.47 11.45 20.18
N PHE A 159 16.35 11.84 20.77
CA PHE A 159 15.59 12.99 20.33
C PHE A 159 15.23 13.84 21.54
N THR A 160 15.13 15.15 21.31
CA THR A 160 14.78 16.11 22.34
C THR A 160 13.33 16.51 22.16
N VAL A 161 12.46 16.09 23.08
CA VAL A 161 11.07 16.58 23.12
C VAL A 161 11.05 17.89 23.89
N LYS A 162 10.64 18.97 23.23
CA LYS A 162 10.31 20.23 23.91
C LYS A 162 8.82 20.27 24.14
N VAL A 163 8.41 20.27 25.40
CA VAL A 163 7.02 20.58 25.76
C VAL A 163 6.83 22.07 25.55
N ILE A 164 6.07 22.43 24.51
CA ILE A 164 5.63 23.80 24.25
C ILE A 164 4.27 23.98 24.90
N ASP A 165 4.17 24.96 25.80
CA ASP A 165 2.89 25.38 26.36
C ASP A 165 2.08 26.03 25.23
N GLN A 166 0.91 25.47 24.91
CA GLN A 166 -0.04 26.10 23.99
C GLN A 166 -0.88 27.08 24.80
N PHE A 167 -0.38 28.32 24.92
CA PHE A 167 -1.17 29.46 25.40
C PHE A 167 -2.19 29.93 24.35
#